data_AF-A0A1C6BTQ4-F1
#
_entry.id   AF-A0A1C6BTQ4-F1
#
_cell.length_a   1.000
_cell.length_b   1.000
_cell.length_c   1.000
_cell.angle_alpha   90.00
_cell.angle_beta   90.00
_cell.angle_gamma   90.00
#
_symmetry.space_group_name_H-M   'P 1'
#
loop_
_entity.id
_entity.type
_entity.pdbx_description
1 polymer ?
#
loop_
_entity_poly.entity_id
_entity_poly.type
_entity_poly.pdbx_seq_one_letter_code
_entity_poly.pdbx_strand_id
1 'polypeptide(L)'
;MRHRIFPSLLSLSLALGLCVLPAAALETDDLKTLLQTYYVDQVPENVLDQDTVQAVLDALNDPYTTYMTAEEYQSFLNQVDGETVVGIGVSIQTTVNDGVQILSVLEGSPAQKAGLSAGDRILSVDGVTLEPGMDPSSLIRGEAGSRTTLTVRLHSTGKTRDFTLERRAVVIPIVTYELKDGDVGYIKCDSFGASTAATVQEALEELEGQADIWIMDLRSNPGGTDAAVNLTAGKFTNGIMVYMLSADGLAYYRGIRPDAPDYTDVPVVVLTSPWSASGAEMFAAAARDHSFGISVGQRTYGKGVAQLVLDEKNAPALFDGDCLKVTAYRFYSPNGVTNDTMGVLPTLLISQENTEAAARLLRADVPGIADGSLKLELAGHTFYLDDRQARHVDNRAAFTELLEALPPSAHLSVGYSGSTWTEVAPKELAQQWGLEFHSRTFSDTASSPFSQAIDTLAVYGLLSGYEDGTFHPGETITRAEFSAMVASALNLRRSDSAPFSDVDPSAWYAGAVNAMAAKGFLSGDGDGRFRPEDTISYEEMVTVLSSVAAWATMEGRELAEESLSAGDWGVYHDFSEWAQIPARNLDRLGALAGSQQPREPGTRETAAGLLHALLESAGLLWD
;
A
#
# COMPACT_ATOMS: atom_id res chain seq x y z
N MET A 1 8.75 -4.04 -40.68
CA MET A 1 8.34 -5.25 -41.42
C MET A 1 8.39 -6.45 -40.48
N ARG A 2 7.21 -7.02 -40.18
CA ARG A 2 6.85 -8.46 -40.03
C ARG A 2 7.82 -9.41 -39.27
N HIS A 3 7.39 -9.87 -38.08
CA HIS A 3 6.80 -11.20 -37.76
C HIS A 3 7.86 -12.29 -37.47
N ARG A 4 8.02 -12.73 -36.22
CA ARG A 4 7.27 -13.75 -35.41
C ARG A 4 8.00 -15.12 -35.41
N ILE A 5 7.79 -15.85 -34.31
CA ILE A 5 7.83 -17.32 -34.12
C ILE A 5 9.12 -17.91 -33.47
N PHE A 6 9.04 -18.18 -32.16
CA PHE A 6 9.69 -19.30 -31.46
C PHE A 6 9.18 -20.64 -32.01
N PRO A 7 9.95 -21.75 -32.03
CA PRO A 7 9.99 -22.59 -30.81
C PRO A 7 11.22 -23.50 -30.60
N SER A 8 11.37 -23.91 -29.33
CA SER A 8 11.78 -25.22 -28.79
C SER A 8 13.05 -25.95 -29.28
N LEU A 9 13.89 -26.37 -28.32
CA LEU A 9 14.23 -27.78 -28.01
C LEU A 9 15.52 -27.86 -27.18
N LEU A 10 15.44 -28.37 -25.95
CA LEU A 10 16.52 -29.18 -25.38
C LEU A 10 15.93 -30.31 -24.54
N SER A 11 16.21 -31.53 -25.02
CA SER A 11 15.95 -32.87 -24.49
C SER A 11 16.39 -33.02 -23.03
N LEU A 12 15.57 -33.54 -22.11
CA LEU A 12 15.15 -34.93 -21.91
C LEU A 12 16.32 -35.93 -21.76
N SER A 13 16.79 -36.11 -20.53
CA SER A 13 17.38 -37.38 -20.07
C SER A 13 16.65 -37.83 -18.81
N LEU A 14 16.01 -38.99 -18.96
CA LEU A 14 15.08 -39.65 -18.08
C LEU A 14 15.79 -40.20 -16.83
N ALA A 15 15.41 -39.73 -15.64
CA ALA A 15 15.42 -40.53 -14.42
C ALA A 15 14.00 -40.47 -13.87
N LEU A 16 13.22 -41.55 -14.07
CA LEU A 16 11.95 -41.75 -13.39
C LEU A 16 12.23 -41.92 -11.88
N GLY A 17 12.35 -40.80 -11.17
CA GLY A 17 11.78 -40.71 -9.84
C GLY A 17 10.33 -40.32 -10.05
N LEU A 18 9.39 -41.18 -9.69
CA LEU A 18 8.01 -40.74 -9.45
C LEU A 18 8.07 -39.72 -8.31
N CYS A 19 8.20 -38.43 -8.64
CA CYS A 19 7.73 -37.37 -7.77
C CYS A 19 6.20 -37.51 -7.77
N VAL A 20 5.71 -38.40 -6.91
CA VAL A 20 4.36 -38.32 -6.41
C VAL A 20 4.30 -36.94 -5.74
N LEU A 21 3.58 -36.00 -6.35
CA LEU A 21 3.17 -34.81 -5.61
C LEU A 21 2.47 -35.34 -4.36
N PRO A 22 2.86 -34.91 -3.14
CA PRO A 22 2.15 -35.35 -1.95
C PRO A 22 0.67 -35.04 -2.18
N ALA A 23 -0.17 -36.07 -2.16
CA ALA A 23 -1.61 -35.87 -2.25
C ALA A 23 -2.00 -34.97 -1.06
N ALA A 24 -2.82 -33.94 -1.31
CA ALA A 24 -3.38 -33.16 -0.23
C ALA A 24 -4.13 -34.12 0.72
N ALA A 25 -3.86 -34.04 2.02
CA ALA A 25 -4.58 -34.82 3.01
C ALA A 25 -6.03 -34.31 3.17
N LEU A 26 -6.24 -33.03 2.86
CA LEU A 26 -7.56 -32.41 2.79
C LEU A 26 -8.36 -32.90 1.57
N GLU A 27 -9.55 -33.44 1.82
CA GLU A 27 -10.47 -33.85 0.76
C GLU A 27 -11.06 -32.62 0.03
N THR A 28 -11.36 -32.77 -1.26
CA THR A 28 -11.79 -31.64 -2.10
C THR A 28 -13.16 -31.08 -1.68
N ASP A 29 -14.08 -31.94 -1.24
CA ASP A 29 -15.41 -31.50 -0.75
C ASP A 29 -15.31 -30.77 0.60
N ASP A 30 -14.36 -31.17 1.46
CA ASP A 30 -14.08 -30.46 2.71
C ASP A 30 -13.50 -29.07 2.43
N LEU A 31 -12.55 -28.96 1.49
CA LEU A 31 -12.05 -27.66 1.03
C LEU A 31 -13.19 -26.75 0.56
N LYS A 32 -14.08 -27.23 -0.31
CA LYS A 32 -15.21 -26.43 -0.83
C LYS A 32 -16.10 -25.95 0.30
N THR A 33 -16.39 -26.81 1.27
CA THR A 33 -17.18 -26.46 2.46
C THR A 33 -16.48 -25.39 3.30
N LEU A 34 -15.16 -25.53 3.52
CA LEU A 34 -14.36 -24.54 4.25
C LEU A 34 -14.34 -23.19 3.51
N LEU A 35 -14.19 -23.18 2.18
CA LEU A 35 -14.25 -21.95 1.40
C LEU A 35 -15.63 -21.30 1.47
N GLN A 36 -16.71 -22.05 1.32
CA GLN A 36 -18.08 -21.51 1.46
C GLN A 36 -18.36 -20.96 2.87
N THR A 37 -17.69 -21.50 3.89
CA THR A 37 -17.89 -21.10 5.29
C THR A 37 -17.04 -19.88 5.66
N TYR A 38 -15.78 -19.86 5.24
CA TYR A 38 -14.79 -18.92 5.76
C TYR A 38 -14.28 -17.93 4.73
N TYR A 39 -14.37 -18.19 3.42
CA TYR A 39 -13.84 -17.26 2.43
C TYR A 39 -14.61 -15.94 2.45
N VAL A 40 -13.89 -14.82 2.47
CA VAL A 40 -14.46 -13.49 2.72
C VAL A 40 -15.49 -13.05 1.68
N ASP A 41 -15.36 -13.53 0.44
CA ASP A 41 -16.25 -13.23 -0.66
C ASP A 41 -17.08 -14.46 -1.04
N GLN A 42 -18.14 -14.27 -1.82
CA GLN A 42 -18.89 -15.40 -2.35
C GLN A 42 -18.02 -16.20 -3.33
N VAL A 43 -17.87 -17.50 -3.09
CA VAL A 43 -17.14 -18.39 -3.99
C VAL A 43 -17.97 -18.68 -5.25
N PRO A 44 -17.47 -18.38 -6.45
CA PRO A 44 -18.20 -18.63 -7.69
C PRO A 44 -18.46 -20.12 -7.94
N GLU A 45 -19.59 -20.45 -8.57
CA GLU A 45 -20.00 -21.83 -8.83
C GLU A 45 -18.97 -22.60 -9.68
N ASN A 46 -18.37 -21.94 -10.68
CA ASN A 46 -17.32 -22.51 -11.52
C ASN A 46 -16.02 -22.86 -10.76
N VAL A 47 -15.79 -22.26 -9.58
CA VAL A 47 -14.69 -22.62 -8.68
C VAL A 47 -15.05 -23.85 -7.86
N LEU A 48 -16.31 -23.94 -7.41
CA LEU A 48 -16.83 -25.08 -6.65
C LEU A 48 -17.01 -26.34 -7.52
N ASP A 49 -17.14 -26.18 -8.83
CA ASP A 49 -17.25 -27.29 -9.79
C ASP A 49 -15.90 -28.00 -10.07
N GLN A 50 -14.78 -27.48 -9.57
CA GLN A 50 -13.47 -28.08 -9.81
C GLN A 50 -13.28 -29.40 -9.02
N ASP A 51 -12.55 -30.36 -9.61
CA ASP A 51 -12.48 -31.74 -9.11
C ASP A 51 -11.36 -32.01 -8.09
N THR A 52 -10.41 -31.09 -7.90
CA THR A 52 -9.26 -31.28 -7.01
C THR A 52 -8.97 -30.04 -6.18
N VAL A 53 -8.37 -30.21 -4.99
CA VAL A 53 -7.89 -29.10 -4.14
C VAL A 53 -7.11 -28.05 -4.93
N GLN A 54 -6.11 -28.47 -5.71
CA GLN A 54 -5.29 -27.54 -6.49
C GLN A 54 -6.12 -26.81 -7.55
N ALA A 55 -7.00 -27.51 -8.28
CA ALA A 55 -7.85 -26.89 -9.29
C ALA A 55 -8.84 -25.88 -8.69
N VAL A 56 -9.40 -26.17 -7.50
CA VAL A 56 -10.25 -25.23 -6.76
C VAL A 56 -9.45 -23.97 -6.39
N LEU A 57 -8.25 -24.12 -5.83
CA LEU A 57 -7.39 -22.99 -5.43
C LEU A 57 -6.91 -22.16 -6.63
N ASP A 58 -6.52 -22.82 -7.74
CA ASP A 58 -6.12 -22.15 -8.97
C ASP A 58 -7.29 -21.37 -9.59
N ALA A 59 -8.50 -21.95 -9.57
CA ALA A 59 -9.70 -21.29 -10.07
C ALA A 59 -10.18 -20.14 -9.16
N LEU A 60 -9.99 -20.25 -7.84
CA LEU A 60 -10.27 -19.18 -6.88
C LEU A 60 -9.39 -17.95 -7.16
N ASN A 61 -8.16 -18.18 -7.64
CA ASN A 61 -7.20 -17.15 -8.04
C ASN A 61 -6.93 -16.10 -6.93
N ASP A 62 -6.96 -16.56 -5.67
CA ASP A 62 -6.55 -15.78 -4.51
C ASP A 62 -5.15 -16.22 -4.06
N PRO A 63 -4.11 -15.38 -4.25
CA PRO A 63 -2.74 -15.74 -3.88
C PRO A 63 -2.52 -15.91 -2.37
N TYR A 64 -3.50 -15.54 -1.53
CA TYR A 64 -3.40 -15.66 -0.08
C TYR A 64 -4.10 -16.89 0.50
N THR A 65 -4.95 -17.54 -0.29
CA THR A 65 -5.61 -18.79 0.10
C THR A 65 -4.79 -19.97 -0.42
N THR A 66 -4.17 -20.71 0.49
CA THR A 66 -3.25 -21.81 0.15
C THR A 66 -3.41 -22.97 1.09
N TYR A 67 -3.36 -24.18 0.54
CA TYR A 67 -3.10 -25.39 1.29
C TYR A 67 -1.59 -25.54 1.47
N MET A 68 -1.14 -25.93 2.66
CA MET A 68 0.26 -26.19 2.96
C MET A 68 0.38 -27.57 3.59
N THR A 69 1.25 -28.40 3.03
CA THR A 69 1.65 -29.67 3.65
C THR A 69 2.30 -29.45 5.01
N ALA A 70 2.46 -30.51 5.81
CA ALA A 70 3.07 -30.38 7.13
C ALA A 70 4.48 -29.75 7.11
N GLU A 71 5.30 -30.09 6.11
CA GLU A 71 6.65 -29.51 5.95
C GLU A 71 6.60 -28.01 5.61
N GLU A 72 5.70 -27.63 4.69
CA GLU A 72 5.49 -26.23 4.30
C GLU A 72 4.92 -25.41 5.45
N TYR A 73 3.98 -25.95 6.22
CA TYR A 73 3.38 -25.26 7.35
C TYR A 73 4.39 -25.01 8.47
N GLN A 74 5.22 -26.00 8.81
CA GLN A 74 6.31 -25.80 9.77
C GLN A 74 7.32 -24.75 9.30
N SER A 75 7.63 -24.72 8.01
CA SER A 75 8.50 -23.69 7.42
C SER A 75 7.87 -22.30 7.49
N PHE A 76 6.58 -22.18 7.22
CA PHE A 76 5.81 -20.94 7.33
C PHE A 76 5.81 -20.39 8.76
N LEU A 77 5.56 -21.22 9.77
CA LEU A 77 5.57 -20.82 11.19
C LEU A 77 6.91 -20.23 11.61
N ASN A 78 8.03 -20.86 11.19
CA ASN A 78 9.37 -20.37 11.48
C ASN A 78 9.68 -18.99 10.86
N GLN A 79 9.02 -18.62 9.75
CA GLN A 79 9.20 -17.33 9.09
C GLN A 79 8.39 -16.21 9.76
N VAL A 80 7.16 -16.52 10.21
CA VAL A 80 6.25 -15.52 10.82
C VAL A 80 6.75 -15.01 12.16
N ASP A 81 7.37 -15.85 12.98
CA ASP A 81 7.93 -15.46 14.29
C ASP A 81 9.25 -14.65 14.18
N GLY A 82 9.65 -14.31 12.95
CA GLY A 82 10.90 -13.65 12.60
C GLY A 82 11.98 -14.64 12.24
N GLU A 83 12.81 -14.30 11.26
CA GLU A 83 13.94 -15.15 10.89
C GLU A 83 14.95 -15.16 12.04
N THR A 84 14.91 -16.22 12.86
CA THR A 84 16.08 -16.63 13.62
C THR A 84 17.12 -17.13 12.63
N VAL A 85 17.90 -16.23 12.05
CA VAL A 85 19.02 -16.64 11.20
C VAL A 85 20.13 -17.15 12.11
N VAL A 86 20.64 -18.33 11.78
CA VAL A 86 21.81 -18.86 12.47
C VAL A 86 23.04 -18.43 11.71
N GLY A 87 23.80 -17.52 12.33
CA GLY A 87 24.98 -16.91 11.73
C GLY A 87 25.77 -16.12 12.75
N ILE A 88 26.48 -15.10 12.28
CA ILE A 88 27.39 -14.30 13.12
C ILE A 88 26.86 -12.90 13.45
N GLY A 89 25.71 -12.52 12.91
CA GLY A 89 25.03 -11.24 13.18
C GLY A 89 25.69 -10.02 12.54
N VAL A 90 25.90 -10.06 11.23
CA VAL A 90 26.35 -8.91 10.42
C VAL A 90 25.42 -8.71 9.24
N SER A 91 25.21 -7.45 8.83
CA SER A 91 24.68 -7.11 7.52
C SER A 91 25.83 -6.77 6.58
N ILE A 92 25.68 -7.06 5.29
CA ILE A 92 26.79 -7.02 4.33
C ILE A 92 26.43 -6.37 3.00
N GLN A 93 27.43 -5.77 2.35
CA GLN A 93 27.36 -5.26 0.98
C GLN A 93 28.38 -5.99 0.10
N THR A 94 27.90 -6.56 -1.01
CA THR A 94 28.71 -7.36 -1.95
C THR A 94 29.27 -6.55 -3.12
N THR A 95 28.72 -5.36 -3.38
CA THR A 95 29.14 -4.44 -4.45
C THR A 95 30.35 -3.58 -4.04
N VAL A 96 31.46 -4.24 -3.72
CA VAL A 96 32.72 -3.58 -3.34
C VAL A 96 33.90 -4.24 -4.05
N ASN A 97 34.94 -3.45 -4.34
CA ASN A 97 36.03 -3.86 -5.23
C ASN A 97 36.90 -5.01 -4.70
N ASP A 98 36.82 -5.36 -3.41
CA ASP A 98 37.64 -6.39 -2.78
C ASP A 98 36.95 -7.14 -1.63
N GLY A 99 36.23 -8.23 -1.95
CA GLY A 99 35.52 -9.04 -0.95
C GLY A 99 34.14 -8.47 -0.62
N VAL A 100 33.76 -8.46 0.66
CA VAL A 100 32.43 -8.03 1.12
C VAL A 100 32.55 -7.06 2.28
N GLN A 101 31.79 -5.96 2.29
CA GLN A 101 31.78 -4.99 3.39
C GLN A 101 30.80 -5.40 4.48
N ILE A 102 31.18 -5.25 5.75
CA ILE A 102 30.23 -5.22 6.87
C ILE A 102 29.57 -3.83 6.88
N LEU A 103 28.25 -3.81 6.73
CA LEU A 103 27.45 -2.58 6.83
C LEU A 103 27.08 -2.28 8.28
N SER A 104 26.63 -3.29 9.02
CA SER A 104 26.32 -3.19 10.45
C SER A 104 26.62 -4.49 11.16
N VAL A 105 26.82 -4.39 12.48
CA VAL A 105 27.04 -5.52 13.38
C VAL A 105 25.93 -5.51 14.41
N LEU A 106 25.20 -6.61 14.53
CA LEU A 106 24.08 -6.74 15.46
C LEU A 106 24.58 -6.74 16.91
N GLU A 107 23.86 -6.06 17.80
CA GLU A 107 24.18 -6.06 19.23
C GLU A 107 24.02 -7.46 19.84
N GLY A 108 24.91 -7.83 20.77
CA GLY A 108 24.93 -9.15 21.42
C GLY A 108 25.37 -10.31 20.51
N SER A 109 25.66 -10.04 19.23
CA SER A 109 26.04 -11.04 18.23
C SER A 109 27.46 -11.59 18.42
N PRO A 110 27.79 -12.75 17.81
CA PRO A 110 29.16 -13.26 17.77
C PRO A 110 30.14 -12.25 17.16
N ALA A 111 29.75 -11.56 16.09
CA ALA A 111 30.60 -10.57 15.42
C ALA A 111 30.91 -9.36 16.33
N GLN A 112 29.91 -8.85 17.06
CA GLN A 112 30.14 -7.75 18.01
C GLN A 112 31.12 -8.18 19.12
N LYS A 113 30.90 -9.36 19.71
CA LYS A 113 31.79 -9.91 20.76
C LYS A 113 33.21 -10.12 20.28
N ALA A 114 33.40 -10.41 19.00
CA ALA A 114 34.70 -10.57 18.38
C ALA A 114 35.38 -9.23 18.01
N GLY A 115 34.68 -8.11 18.16
CA GLY A 115 35.19 -6.77 17.88
C GLY A 115 35.17 -6.40 16.40
N LEU A 116 34.34 -7.05 15.59
CA LEU A 116 34.06 -6.60 14.23
C LEU A 116 33.20 -5.34 14.26
N SER A 117 33.34 -4.49 13.25
CA SER A 117 32.62 -3.22 13.16
C SER A 117 32.17 -2.91 11.73
N ALA A 118 31.20 -2.01 11.61
CA ALA A 118 30.82 -1.44 10.31
C ALA A 118 32.05 -0.87 9.58
N GLY A 119 32.11 -1.10 8.27
CA GLY A 119 33.24 -0.73 7.41
C GLY A 119 34.31 -1.80 7.25
N ASP A 120 34.39 -2.78 8.15
CA ASP A 120 35.33 -3.90 8.02
C ASP A 120 35.07 -4.72 6.74
N ARG A 121 36.12 -5.27 6.14
CA ARG A 121 36.06 -6.01 4.88
C ARG A 121 36.33 -7.49 5.08
N ILE A 122 35.35 -8.34 4.81
CA ILE A 122 35.51 -9.80 4.80
C ILE A 122 36.14 -10.20 3.47
N LEU A 123 37.34 -10.80 3.53
CA LEU A 123 38.12 -11.23 2.37
C LEU A 123 37.93 -12.73 2.08
N SER A 124 37.72 -13.55 3.11
CA SER A 124 37.42 -14.97 2.96
C SER A 124 36.60 -15.53 4.12
N VAL A 125 35.84 -16.59 3.85
CA VAL A 125 35.06 -17.37 4.83
C VAL A 125 35.51 -18.82 4.75
N ASP A 126 36.00 -19.39 5.85
CA ASP A 126 36.49 -20.77 5.94
C ASP A 126 37.51 -21.12 4.83
N GLY A 127 38.36 -20.15 4.47
CA GLY A 127 39.40 -20.28 3.43
C GLY A 127 38.91 -20.04 2.00
N VAL A 128 37.60 -19.87 1.78
CA VAL A 128 37.02 -19.49 0.48
C VAL A 128 37.15 -17.98 0.31
N THR A 129 37.99 -17.55 -0.64
CA THR A 129 38.15 -16.12 -0.96
C THR A 129 36.87 -15.58 -1.58
N LEU A 130 36.43 -14.43 -1.09
CA LEU A 130 35.24 -13.74 -1.60
C LEU A 130 35.63 -12.81 -2.75
N GLU A 131 34.98 -12.98 -3.89
CA GLU A 131 35.13 -12.10 -5.04
C GLU A 131 34.09 -10.95 -5.01
N PRO A 132 34.37 -9.81 -5.67
CA PRO A 132 33.38 -8.74 -5.82
C PRO A 132 32.05 -9.26 -6.38
N GLY A 133 30.94 -8.93 -5.73
CA GLY A 133 29.60 -9.38 -6.10
C GLY A 133 29.23 -10.80 -5.65
N MET A 134 30.15 -11.55 -5.03
CA MET A 134 29.85 -12.86 -4.45
C MET A 134 28.98 -12.69 -3.20
N ASP A 135 27.87 -13.44 -3.10
CA ASP A 135 27.08 -13.54 -1.87
C ASP A 135 27.68 -14.58 -0.92
N PRO A 136 28.23 -14.19 0.24
CA PRO A 136 28.83 -15.12 1.20
C PRO A 136 27.79 -15.71 2.17
N SER A 137 26.50 -15.41 2.02
CA SER A 137 25.47 -15.76 3.00
C SER A 137 25.42 -17.26 3.31
N SER A 138 25.56 -18.14 2.32
CA SER A 138 25.59 -19.59 2.53
C SER A 138 26.84 -20.09 3.26
N LEU A 139 27.96 -19.34 3.19
CA LEU A 139 29.21 -19.66 3.88
C LEU A 139 29.19 -19.16 5.32
N ILE A 140 28.59 -17.99 5.56
CA ILE A 140 28.51 -17.35 6.87
C ILE A 140 27.41 -18.00 7.73
N ARG A 141 26.30 -18.41 7.13
CA ARG A 141 25.21 -19.15 7.80
C ARG A 141 25.60 -20.63 8.01
N GLY A 142 24.89 -21.32 8.90
CA GLY A 142 25.13 -22.74 9.19
C GLY A 142 24.42 -23.20 10.45
N GLU A 143 24.68 -24.43 10.91
CA GLU A 143 24.04 -24.98 12.11
C GLU A 143 24.42 -24.20 13.39
N ALA A 144 23.50 -24.13 14.35
CA ALA A 144 23.73 -23.41 15.60
C ALA A 144 24.81 -24.12 16.43
N GLY A 145 25.73 -23.33 17.01
CA GLY A 145 26.90 -23.84 17.72
C GLY A 145 28.06 -24.28 16.82
N SER A 146 27.90 -24.33 15.50
CA SER A 146 29.02 -24.52 14.57
C SER A 146 29.92 -23.29 14.52
N ARG A 147 31.13 -23.42 13.97
CA ARG A 147 32.08 -22.29 13.86
C ARG A 147 32.40 -21.95 12.41
N THR A 148 32.70 -20.68 12.17
CA THR A 148 33.24 -20.17 10.90
C THR A 148 34.43 -19.27 11.17
N THR A 149 35.42 -19.27 10.28
CA THR A 149 36.58 -18.38 10.36
C THR A 149 36.54 -17.37 9.23
N LEU A 150 36.47 -16.09 9.58
CA LEU A 150 36.55 -14.98 8.65
C LEU A 150 37.97 -14.42 8.60
N THR A 151 38.50 -14.18 7.42
CA THR A 151 39.67 -13.31 7.25
C THR A 151 39.18 -11.92 6.92
N VAL A 152 39.40 -10.97 7.83
CA VAL A 152 38.83 -9.62 7.76
C VAL A 152 39.93 -8.57 7.71
N ARG A 153 39.84 -7.61 6.80
CA ARG A 153 40.62 -6.38 6.84
C ARG A 153 39.86 -5.33 7.64
N LEU A 154 40.44 -4.91 8.75
CA LEU A 154 39.83 -3.95 9.66
C LEU A 154 39.86 -2.55 9.08
N HIS A 155 38.71 -1.87 9.02
CA HIS A 155 38.61 -0.51 8.51
C HIS A 155 39.46 0.47 9.34
N SER A 156 39.45 0.30 10.65
CA SER A 156 40.14 1.19 11.60
C SER A 156 41.67 1.18 11.49
N THR A 157 42.27 0.09 10.98
CA THR A 157 43.74 -0.08 10.98
C THR A 157 44.32 -0.53 9.65
N GLY A 158 43.49 -0.94 8.69
CA GLY A 158 43.90 -1.54 7.43
C GLY A 158 44.54 -2.93 7.54
N LYS A 159 44.70 -3.48 8.75
CA LYS A 159 45.33 -4.79 8.97
C LYS A 159 44.35 -5.93 8.73
N THR A 160 44.85 -7.01 8.14
CA THR A 160 44.11 -8.27 7.98
C THR A 160 44.30 -9.16 9.20
N ARG A 161 43.20 -9.73 9.71
CA ARG A 161 43.17 -10.65 10.85
C ARG A 161 42.09 -11.72 10.66
N ASP A 162 42.32 -12.89 11.25
CA ASP A 162 41.32 -13.96 11.28
C ASP A 162 40.46 -13.88 12.54
N PHE A 163 39.16 -14.14 12.37
CA PHE A 163 38.14 -14.15 13.40
C PHE A 163 37.37 -15.47 13.34
N THR A 164 37.53 -16.33 14.35
CA THR A 164 36.72 -17.54 14.48
C THR A 164 35.51 -17.23 15.35
N LEU A 165 34.32 -17.40 14.76
CA LEU A 165 33.04 -17.02 15.33
C LEU A 165 32.17 -18.27 15.48
N GLU A 166 31.46 -18.37 16.60
CA GLU A 166 30.43 -19.38 16.80
C GLU A 166 29.11 -18.89 16.21
N ARG A 167 28.50 -19.67 15.33
CA ARG A 167 27.20 -19.34 14.74
C ARG A 167 26.14 -19.53 15.81
N ARG A 168 25.28 -18.52 15.99
CA ARG A 168 24.13 -18.61 16.88
C ARG A 168 22.92 -17.99 16.22
N ALA A 169 21.75 -18.31 16.76
CA ALA A 169 20.54 -17.54 16.56
C ALA A 169 20.82 -16.05 16.81
N VAL A 170 20.70 -15.23 15.77
CA VAL A 170 20.73 -13.77 15.88
C VAL A 170 19.39 -13.24 15.38
N VAL A 171 18.79 -12.35 16.15
CA VAL A 171 17.53 -11.70 15.80
C VAL A 171 17.89 -10.41 15.07
N ILE A 172 17.44 -10.26 13.83
CA ILE A 172 17.57 -9.02 13.08
C ILE A 172 16.47 -8.07 13.60
N PRO A 173 16.82 -6.87 14.10
CA PRO A 173 15.81 -5.95 14.59
C PRO A 173 14.90 -5.51 13.45
N ILE A 174 13.60 -5.69 13.64
CA ILE A 174 12.56 -5.28 12.68
C ILE A 174 12.23 -3.78 12.76
N VAL A 175 12.74 -3.09 13.78
CA VAL A 175 12.66 -1.64 13.95
C VAL A 175 14.03 -1.10 14.34
N THR A 176 14.45 -0.02 13.70
CA THR A 176 15.64 0.77 14.07
C THR A 176 15.27 2.24 14.04
N TYR A 177 15.93 3.07 14.87
CA TYR A 177 15.70 4.50 14.87
C TYR A 177 17.00 5.31 15.02
N GLU A 178 17.00 6.54 14.52
CA GLU A 178 18.09 7.49 14.64
C GLU A 178 17.59 8.94 14.52
N LEU A 179 18.37 9.92 14.98
CA LEU A 179 18.12 11.34 14.75
C LEU A 179 18.85 11.77 13.46
N LYS A 180 18.11 12.01 12.38
CA LYS A 180 18.63 12.55 11.12
C LYS A 180 18.54 14.07 11.13
N ASP A 181 19.45 14.73 10.41
CA ASP A 181 19.52 16.20 10.25
C ASP A 181 19.58 17.01 11.55
N GLY A 182 19.78 16.35 12.69
CA GLY A 182 19.82 16.95 14.02
C GLY A 182 18.45 17.14 14.67
N ASP A 183 17.35 16.94 13.94
CA ASP A 183 15.98 17.25 14.39
C ASP A 183 14.89 16.34 13.78
N VAL A 184 15.24 15.36 12.95
CA VAL A 184 14.28 14.40 12.36
C VAL A 184 14.39 13.07 13.08
N GLY A 185 13.36 12.70 13.85
CA GLY A 185 13.26 11.38 14.45
C GLY A 185 12.91 10.34 13.39
N TYR A 186 13.91 9.60 12.90
CA TYR A 186 13.73 8.64 11.82
C TYR A 186 13.57 7.23 12.38
N ILE A 187 12.39 6.63 12.19
CA ILE A 187 12.06 5.26 12.59
C ILE A 187 11.89 4.42 11.34
N LYS A 188 12.77 3.45 11.13
CA LYS A 188 12.63 2.45 10.07
C LYS A 188 11.98 1.20 10.65
N CYS A 189 10.83 0.82 10.11
CA CYS A 189 10.09 -0.36 10.53
C CYS A 189 9.95 -1.31 9.35
N ASP A 190 10.73 -2.40 9.35
CA ASP A 190 10.73 -3.43 8.31
C ASP A 190 9.57 -4.44 8.47
N SER A 191 8.99 -4.56 9.68
CA SER A 191 7.80 -5.40 9.95
C SER A 191 7.13 -5.04 11.29
N PHE A 192 5.81 -5.28 11.39
CA PHE A 192 5.02 -5.15 12.63
C PHE A 192 4.98 -6.48 13.41
N GLY A 193 6.01 -6.72 14.22
CA GLY A 193 6.14 -7.88 15.10
C GLY A 193 6.01 -7.55 16.58
N ALA A 194 6.24 -8.56 17.43
CA ALA A 194 6.02 -8.46 18.88
C ALA A 194 6.86 -7.37 19.57
N SER A 195 8.04 -7.03 19.05
CA SER A 195 8.91 -6.00 19.62
C SER A 195 8.66 -4.59 19.09
N THR A 196 7.93 -4.44 17.97
CA THR A 196 7.80 -3.17 17.23
C THR A 196 7.32 -2.02 18.12
N ALA A 197 6.23 -2.21 18.84
CA ALA A 197 5.64 -1.15 19.66
C ALA A 197 6.55 -0.70 20.82
N ALA A 198 7.35 -1.61 21.39
CA ALA A 198 8.31 -1.29 22.44
C ALA A 198 9.49 -0.49 21.88
N THR A 199 10.06 -0.92 20.75
CA THR A 199 11.17 -0.19 20.11
C THR A 199 10.75 1.18 19.58
N VAL A 200 9.52 1.33 19.09
CA VAL A 200 8.99 2.66 18.71
C VAL A 200 8.84 3.54 19.94
N GLN A 201 8.32 3.00 21.05
CA GLN A 201 8.26 3.76 22.31
C GLN A 201 9.65 4.21 22.77
N GLU A 202 10.65 3.32 22.74
CA GLU A 202 12.04 3.68 23.07
C GLU A 202 12.54 4.83 22.20
N ALA A 203 12.27 4.81 20.89
CA ALA A 203 12.63 5.90 19.97
C ALA A 203 12.00 7.23 20.38
N LEU A 204 10.71 7.22 20.73
CA LEU A 204 9.96 8.42 21.14
C LEU A 204 10.48 8.98 22.46
N GLU A 205 10.83 8.12 23.41
CA GLU A 205 11.39 8.51 24.72
C GLU A 205 12.84 9.00 24.60
N GLU A 206 13.70 8.34 23.83
CA GLU A 206 15.12 8.69 23.71
C GLU A 206 15.37 9.96 22.88
N LEU A 207 14.52 10.21 21.87
CA LEU A 207 14.62 11.39 21.00
C LEU A 207 13.61 12.49 21.39
N GLU A 208 12.95 12.36 22.54
CA GLU A 208 12.02 13.36 23.07
C GLU A 208 12.70 14.74 23.18
N GLY A 209 12.04 15.78 22.66
CA GLY A 209 12.54 17.15 22.65
C GLY A 209 13.73 17.40 21.70
N GLN A 210 14.18 16.38 20.96
CA GLN A 210 15.16 16.50 19.87
C GLN A 210 14.48 16.39 18.52
N ALA A 211 13.50 15.50 18.37
CA ALA A 211 12.74 15.35 17.14
C ALA A 211 11.66 16.44 17.02
N ASP A 212 11.77 17.25 15.97
CA ASP A 212 10.78 18.23 15.52
C ASP A 212 9.71 17.55 14.64
N ILE A 213 10.08 16.46 13.98
CA ILE A 213 9.17 15.65 13.16
C ILE A 213 9.53 14.18 13.30
N TRP A 214 8.53 13.30 13.25
CA TRP A 214 8.75 11.85 13.14
C TRP A 214 8.63 11.40 11.69
N ILE A 215 9.57 10.59 11.22
CA ILE A 215 9.45 9.85 9.96
C ILE A 215 9.33 8.37 10.28
N MET A 216 8.22 7.75 9.88
CA MET A 216 8.02 6.30 9.96
C MET A 216 8.21 5.70 8.55
N ASP A 217 9.37 5.11 8.30
CA ASP A 217 9.68 4.50 7.00
C ASP A 217 9.11 3.07 6.91
N LEU A 218 8.03 2.94 6.14
CA LEU A 218 7.33 1.68 5.87
C LEU A 218 7.50 1.23 4.42
N ARG A 219 8.40 1.85 3.63
CA ARG A 219 8.51 1.61 2.18
C ARG A 219 8.75 0.14 1.84
N SER A 220 9.44 -0.62 2.70
CA SER A 220 9.73 -2.04 2.48
C SER A 220 8.95 -2.98 3.39
N ASN A 221 7.94 -2.48 4.12
CA ASN A 221 7.25 -3.21 5.17
C ASN A 221 6.04 -4.00 4.62
N PRO A 222 6.07 -5.34 4.59
CA PRO A 222 4.97 -6.15 4.06
C PRO A 222 3.81 -6.33 5.04
N GLY A 223 3.87 -5.69 6.21
CA GLY A 223 2.86 -5.72 7.26
C GLY A 223 3.36 -6.41 8.52
N GLY A 224 2.54 -7.31 9.06
CA GLY A 224 2.78 -7.97 10.34
C GLY A 224 1.45 -8.23 11.03
N THR A 225 1.46 -8.28 12.36
CA THR A 225 0.23 -8.51 13.12
C THR A 225 -0.55 -7.21 13.34
N ASP A 226 -1.87 -7.29 13.23
CA ASP A 226 -2.79 -6.21 13.57
C ASP A 226 -2.62 -5.71 15.02
N ALA A 227 -2.28 -6.61 15.95
CA ALA A 227 -1.97 -6.27 17.34
C ALA A 227 -0.72 -5.39 17.45
N ALA A 228 0.37 -5.73 16.74
CA ALA A 228 1.59 -4.92 16.75
C ALA A 228 1.35 -3.53 16.12
N VAL A 229 0.58 -3.46 15.04
CA VAL A 229 0.17 -2.17 14.43
C VAL A 229 -0.64 -1.35 15.43
N ASN A 230 -1.67 -1.93 16.05
CA ASN A 230 -2.53 -1.24 17.01
C ASN A 230 -1.74 -0.69 18.21
N LEU A 231 -0.81 -1.48 18.76
CA LEU A 231 0.04 -1.04 19.88
C LEU A 231 1.05 0.04 19.46
N THR A 232 1.52 0.01 18.21
CA THR A 232 2.46 1.01 17.68
C THR A 232 1.76 2.32 17.35
N ALA A 233 0.60 2.29 16.70
CA ALA A 233 -0.20 3.47 16.42
C ALA A 233 -0.72 4.13 17.71
N GLY A 234 -1.00 3.33 18.74
CA GLY A 234 -1.33 3.82 20.07
C GLY A 234 -0.25 4.65 20.77
N LYS A 235 0.91 4.86 20.13
CA LYS A 235 1.94 5.81 20.58
C LYS A 235 1.74 7.23 20.06
N PHE A 236 0.89 7.40 19.06
CA PHE A 236 0.62 8.65 18.35
C PHE A 236 -0.85 9.07 18.41
N THR A 237 -1.76 8.13 18.74
CA THR A 237 -3.20 8.38 18.69
C THR A 237 -3.97 7.45 19.61
N ASN A 238 -5.30 7.56 19.59
CA ASN A 238 -6.24 6.70 20.28
C ASN A 238 -7.42 6.31 19.35
N GLY A 239 -8.37 5.53 19.86
CA GLY A 239 -9.57 5.16 19.10
C GLY A 239 -9.47 3.81 18.38
N ILE A 240 -10.39 3.56 17.45
CA ILE A 240 -10.45 2.31 16.69
C ILE A 240 -9.38 2.34 15.61
N MET A 241 -8.65 1.24 15.44
CA MET A 241 -7.57 1.11 14.47
C MET A 241 -7.99 0.36 13.21
N VAL A 242 -8.86 -0.63 13.37
CA VAL A 242 -9.27 -1.50 12.25
C VAL A 242 -10.55 -2.24 12.60
N TYR A 243 -11.41 -2.41 11.60
CA TYR A 243 -12.53 -3.35 11.60
C TYR A 243 -12.19 -4.55 10.72
N MET A 244 -12.60 -5.74 11.12
CA MET A 244 -12.39 -6.99 10.41
C MET A 244 -13.75 -7.60 10.09
N LEU A 245 -14.13 -7.58 8.81
CA LEU A 245 -15.38 -8.13 8.33
C LEU A 245 -15.13 -9.52 7.73
N SER A 246 -15.88 -10.51 8.20
CA SER A 246 -16.02 -11.82 7.57
C SER A 246 -17.17 -11.83 6.57
N ALA A 247 -17.37 -12.97 5.91
CA ALA A 247 -18.47 -13.16 4.97
C ALA A 247 -19.87 -12.97 5.60
N ASP A 248 -20.01 -13.24 6.89
CA ASP A 248 -21.27 -13.14 7.66
C ASP A 248 -21.45 -11.78 8.39
N GLY A 249 -20.53 -10.83 8.22
CA GLY A 249 -20.62 -9.48 8.79
C GLY A 249 -19.38 -9.06 9.59
N LEU A 250 -19.53 -8.12 10.53
CA LEU A 250 -18.43 -7.66 11.37
C LEU A 250 -17.99 -8.77 12.34
N ALA A 251 -16.77 -9.28 12.16
CA ALA A 251 -16.20 -10.31 13.04
C ALA A 251 -15.65 -9.71 14.34
N TYR A 252 -14.78 -8.69 14.22
CA TYR A 252 -14.22 -7.95 15.36
C TYR A 252 -13.64 -6.60 14.91
N TYR A 253 -13.33 -5.74 15.88
CA TYR A 253 -12.51 -4.56 15.68
C TYR A 253 -11.35 -4.55 16.66
N ARG A 254 -10.29 -3.81 16.36
CA ARG A 254 -9.25 -3.46 17.34
C ARG A 254 -9.25 -1.96 17.57
N GLY A 255 -9.10 -1.59 18.83
CA GLY A 255 -8.90 -0.22 19.23
C GLY A 255 -7.74 -0.10 20.20
N ILE A 256 -7.17 1.08 20.24
CA ILE A 256 -6.20 1.49 21.25
C ILE A 256 -6.94 1.59 22.58
N ARG A 257 -6.32 1.07 23.64
CA ARG A 257 -6.93 1.11 24.95
C ARG A 257 -7.08 2.58 25.39
N PRO A 258 -8.19 2.97 26.04
CA PRO A 258 -8.35 4.35 26.52
C PRO A 258 -7.30 4.81 27.53
N ASP A 259 -6.60 3.88 28.18
CA ASP A 259 -5.51 4.14 29.12
C ASP A 259 -4.12 4.01 28.49
N ALA A 260 -4.02 3.82 27.17
CA ALA A 260 -2.74 3.81 26.48
C ALA A 260 -2.11 5.21 26.57
N PRO A 261 -0.85 5.31 27.03
CA PRO A 261 -0.16 6.59 27.07
C PRO A 261 0.11 7.08 25.64
N ASP A 262 -0.23 8.33 25.40
CA ASP A 262 0.22 9.09 24.23
C ASP A 262 1.64 9.59 24.49
N TYR A 263 2.53 9.40 23.51
CA TYR A 263 3.96 9.70 23.66
C TYR A 263 4.38 10.96 22.94
N THR A 264 3.61 11.43 21.95
CA THR A 264 4.01 12.59 21.16
C THR A 264 2.82 13.22 20.45
N ASP A 265 2.72 14.55 20.56
CA ASP A 265 1.82 15.36 19.73
C ASP A 265 2.48 15.77 18.40
N VAL A 266 3.76 15.42 18.20
CA VAL A 266 4.50 15.75 16.97
C VAL A 266 3.97 14.89 15.82
N PRO A 267 3.57 15.48 14.68
CA PRO A 267 3.07 14.73 13.54
C PRO A 267 4.07 13.69 13.02
N VAL A 268 3.55 12.57 12.54
CA VAL A 268 4.34 11.56 11.84
C VAL A 268 4.20 11.68 10.32
N VAL A 269 5.31 11.60 9.60
CA VAL A 269 5.35 11.45 8.15
C VAL A 269 5.63 9.99 7.83
N VAL A 270 4.63 9.28 7.30
CA VAL A 270 4.71 7.87 6.95
C VAL A 270 5.24 7.73 5.53
N LEU A 271 6.40 7.08 5.34
CA LEU A 271 6.92 6.81 4.00
C LEU A 271 6.33 5.52 3.44
N THR A 272 5.71 5.60 2.27
CA THR A 272 5.03 4.46 1.62
C THR A 272 5.62 4.14 0.26
N SER A 273 5.53 2.86 -0.13
CA SER A 273 5.85 2.40 -1.48
C SER A 273 4.86 1.32 -1.93
N PRO A 274 4.90 0.85 -3.20
CA PRO A 274 4.11 -0.30 -3.65
C PRO A 274 4.40 -1.61 -2.91
N TRP A 275 5.46 -1.66 -2.08
CA TRP A 275 5.79 -2.80 -1.22
C TRP A 275 5.26 -2.68 0.20
N SER A 276 4.77 -1.50 0.60
CA SER A 276 4.07 -1.30 1.87
C SER A 276 2.74 -2.05 1.81
N ALA A 277 2.54 -3.05 2.66
CA ALA A 277 1.35 -3.92 2.59
C ALA A 277 0.74 -4.22 3.97
N SER A 278 -0.54 -4.60 4.00
CA SER A 278 -1.23 -5.13 5.18
C SER A 278 -1.06 -4.23 6.42
N GLY A 279 -0.34 -4.65 7.46
CA GLY A 279 -0.12 -3.84 8.66
C GLY A 279 0.48 -2.44 8.40
N ALA A 280 1.32 -2.28 7.37
CA ALA A 280 1.82 -0.96 6.98
C ALA A 280 0.72 -0.06 6.39
N GLU A 281 -0.21 -0.65 5.65
CA GLU A 281 -1.38 0.06 5.11
C GLU A 281 -2.38 0.39 6.21
N MET A 282 -2.56 -0.50 7.19
CA MET A 282 -3.35 -0.22 8.39
C MET A 282 -2.81 0.99 9.16
N PHE A 283 -1.48 1.08 9.34
CA PHE A 283 -0.85 2.22 10.01
C PHE A 283 -1.03 3.51 9.20
N ALA A 284 -0.78 3.48 7.89
CA ALA A 284 -0.94 4.65 7.02
C ALA A 284 -2.39 5.13 6.91
N ALA A 285 -3.36 4.21 6.81
CA ALA A 285 -4.78 4.55 6.80
C ALA A 285 -5.24 5.12 8.15
N ALA A 286 -4.72 4.61 9.27
CA ALA A 286 -5.02 5.20 10.57
C ALA A 286 -4.38 6.58 10.75
N ALA A 287 -3.18 6.82 10.21
CA ALA A 287 -2.55 8.15 10.20
C ALA A 287 -3.43 9.18 9.51
N ARG A 288 -4.06 8.80 8.40
CA ARG A 288 -5.08 9.60 7.70
C ARG A 288 -6.31 9.81 8.55
N ASP A 289 -6.94 8.72 8.95
CA ASP A 289 -8.30 8.75 9.50
C ASP A 289 -8.34 9.40 10.90
N HIS A 290 -7.26 9.31 11.66
CA HIS A 290 -7.12 9.96 12.97
C HIS A 290 -6.31 11.26 12.94
N SER A 291 -5.82 11.68 11.77
CA SER A 291 -5.07 12.93 11.56
C SER A 291 -3.89 13.11 12.53
N PHE A 292 -3.13 12.04 12.82
CA PHE A 292 -1.89 12.13 13.61
C PHE A 292 -0.64 12.31 12.75
N GLY A 293 -0.80 12.46 11.44
CA GLY A 293 0.30 12.58 10.51
C GLY A 293 -0.13 12.69 9.06
N ILE A 294 0.84 12.62 8.16
CA ILE A 294 0.65 12.53 6.71
C ILE A 294 1.41 11.33 6.15
N SER A 295 1.17 10.99 4.89
CA SER A 295 1.99 10.00 4.17
C SER A 295 2.61 10.58 2.91
N VAL A 296 3.84 10.16 2.62
CA VAL A 296 4.64 10.65 1.50
C VAL A 296 5.25 9.46 0.76
N GLY A 297 5.15 9.46 -0.56
CA GLY A 297 5.77 8.44 -1.41
C GLY A 297 4.78 7.92 -2.43
N GLN A 298 4.61 6.60 -2.51
CA GLN A 298 3.81 5.98 -3.56
C GLN A 298 2.61 5.25 -2.96
N ARG A 299 1.58 5.01 -3.80
CA ARG A 299 0.44 4.16 -3.44
C ARG A 299 0.93 2.81 -2.92
N THR A 300 0.34 2.36 -1.83
CA THR A 300 0.69 1.09 -1.19
C THR A 300 0.20 -0.13 -1.99
N TYR A 301 0.55 -1.33 -1.53
CA TYR A 301 0.32 -2.58 -2.26
C TYR A 301 -1.16 -2.92 -2.52
N GLY A 302 -2.07 -2.60 -1.60
CA GLY A 302 -3.49 -2.94 -1.68
C GLY A 302 -3.83 -4.32 -1.12
N LYS A 303 -3.19 -4.76 -0.03
CA LYS A 303 -3.54 -6.01 0.67
C LYS A 303 -4.47 -5.66 1.84
N GLY A 304 -5.77 -5.59 1.56
CA GLY A 304 -6.84 -5.26 2.50
C GLY A 304 -7.52 -6.47 3.13
N VAL A 305 -6.87 -7.64 3.09
CA VAL A 305 -7.44 -8.90 3.56
C VAL A 305 -6.53 -9.62 4.55
N ALA A 306 -7.14 -10.35 5.48
CA ALA A 306 -6.46 -11.15 6.50
C ALA A 306 -6.88 -12.63 6.42
N GLN A 307 -5.96 -13.48 6.82
CA GLN A 307 -6.11 -14.93 6.68
C GLN A 307 -6.40 -15.59 8.03
N LEU A 308 -7.25 -16.61 8.00
CA LEU A 308 -7.41 -17.61 9.05
C LEU A 308 -6.59 -18.85 8.67
N VAL A 309 -5.81 -19.38 9.62
CA VAL A 309 -5.11 -20.67 9.45
C VAL A 309 -5.93 -21.74 10.13
N LEU A 310 -6.43 -22.69 9.34
CA LEU A 310 -7.11 -23.89 9.80
C LEU A 310 -6.10 -25.03 9.82
N ASP A 311 -5.87 -25.60 11.00
CA ASP A 311 -4.86 -26.63 11.24
C ASP A 311 -5.34 -27.66 12.28
N GLU A 312 -4.47 -28.59 12.66
CA GLU A 312 -4.77 -29.61 13.66
C GLU A 312 -5.26 -29.05 15.02
N LYS A 313 -4.96 -27.79 15.36
CA LYS A 313 -5.33 -27.19 16.65
C LYS A 313 -6.78 -26.76 16.69
N ASN A 314 -7.32 -26.30 15.55
CA ASN A 314 -8.69 -25.77 15.46
C ASN A 314 -9.62 -26.62 14.59
N ALA A 315 -9.09 -27.51 13.75
CA ALA A 315 -9.85 -28.46 12.92
C ALA A 315 -9.16 -29.85 12.86
N PRO A 316 -8.94 -30.54 14.01
CA PRO A 316 -8.21 -31.81 14.08
C PRO A 316 -8.82 -32.99 13.31
N ALA A 317 -10.08 -32.87 12.86
CA ALA A 317 -10.71 -33.89 12.03
C ALA A 317 -10.32 -33.77 10.54
N LEU A 318 -9.76 -32.62 10.14
CA LEU A 318 -9.48 -32.28 8.74
C LEU A 318 -7.97 -32.13 8.45
N PHE A 319 -7.15 -31.98 9.50
CA PHE A 319 -5.70 -31.70 9.36
C PHE A 319 -4.88 -32.58 10.32
N ASP A 320 -3.71 -33.03 9.85
CA ASP A 320 -2.69 -33.81 10.55
C ASP A 320 -1.29 -33.21 10.22
N GLY A 321 -0.89 -32.20 10.98
CA GLY A 321 0.33 -31.43 10.78
C GLY A 321 0.33 -30.45 9.59
N ASP A 322 -0.57 -30.61 8.62
CA ASP A 322 -0.84 -29.70 7.49
C ASP A 322 -1.82 -28.58 7.86
N CYS A 323 -2.04 -27.63 6.95
CA CYS A 323 -3.01 -26.56 7.18
C CYS A 323 -3.63 -25.99 5.89
N LEU A 324 -4.79 -25.36 6.04
CA LEU A 324 -5.39 -24.48 5.05
C LEU A 324 -5.36 -23.05 5.57
N LYS A 325 -4.67 -22.16 4.85
CA LYS A 325 -4.72 -20.71 5.07
C LYS A 325 -5.80 -20.14 4.14
N VAL A 326 -6.84 -19.55 4.70
CA VAL A 326 -7.98 -18.98 3.95
C VAL A 326 -8.08 -17.49 4.19
N THR A 327 -8.29 -16.72 3.12
CA THR A 327 -8.66 -15.30 3.22
C THR A 327 -10.06 -15.17 3.80
N ALA A 328 -10.11 -14.88 5.11
CA ALA A 328 -11.33 -14.95 5.89
C ALA A 328 -11.91 -13.59 6.27
N TYR A 329 -11.07 -12.55 6.24
CA TYR A 329 -11.48 -11.21 6.63
C TYR A 329 -11.04 -10.19 5.61
N ARG A 330 -11.87 -9.16 5.43
CA ARG A 330 -11.50 -7.90 4.82
C ARG A 330 -11.41 -6.86 5.91
N PHE A 331 -10.32 -6.11 5.92
CA PHE A 331 -10.15 -5.07 6.91
C PHE A 331 -10.52 -3.71 6.35
N TYR A 332 -11.05 -2.89 7.25
CA TYR A 332 -11.52 -1.54 7.00
C TYR A 332 -10.86 -0.61 8.01
N SER A 333 -10.43 0.56 7.53
CA SER A 333 -9.78 1.61 8.32
C SER A 333 -10.74 2.21 9.36
N PRO A 334 -10.27 3.10 10.25
CA PRO A 334 -11.14 3.75 11.23
C PRO A 334 -12.35 4.48 10.62
N ASN A 335 -12.23 5.04 9.41
CA ASN A 335 -13.34 5.62 8.65
C ASN A 335 -14.22 4.58 7.91
N GLY A 336 -14.01 3.29 8.17
CA GLY A 336 -14.85 2.22 7.63
C GLY A 336 -14.58 1.91 6.17
N VAL A 337 -13.35 2.10 5.67
CA VAL A 337 -13.01 1.88 4.26
C VAL A 337 -11.86 0.89 4.07
N THR A 338 -12.02 -0.02 3.12
CA THR A 338 -10.99 -1.02 2.83
C THR A 338 -9.89 -0.45 1.95
N ASN A 339 -8.67 -0.92 2.11
CA ASN A 339 -7.56 -0.68 1.19
C ASN A 339 -7.36 -1.89 0.23
N ASP A 340 -8.23 -2.91 0.28
CA ASP A 340 -8.13 -4.09 -0.57
C ASP A 340 -8.10 -3.67 -2.04
N THR A 341 -7.11 -4.13 -2.81
CA THR A 341 -6.78 -3.72 -4.18
C THR A 341 -6.39 -2.24 -4.37
N MET A 342 -7.08 -1.31 -3.72
CA MET A 342 -6.91 0.14 -3.88
C MET A 342 -5.58 0.66 -3.34
N GLY A 343 -5.11 0.06 -2.24
CA GLY A 343 -4.05 0.62 -1.42
C GLY A 343 -4.46 1.90 -0.71
N VAL A 344 -3.54 2.44 0.07
CA VAL A 344 -3.59 3.78 0.65
C VAL A 344 -2.88 4.71 -0.32
N LEU A 345 -3.60 5.73 -0.77
CA LEU A 345 -3.02 6.84 -1.51
C LEU A 345 -2.21 7.68 -0.53
N PRO A 346 -0.96 8.07 -0.85
CA PRO A 346 -0.20 8.94 0.02
C PRO A 346 -0.77 10.36 -0.02
N THR A 347 -0.63 11.16 1.05
CA THR A 347 -0.96 12.60 1.05
C THR A 347 -0.19 13.34 -0.04
N LEU A 348 1.09 13.00 -0.21
CA LEU A 348 1.94 13.50 -1.29
C LEU A 348 2.45 12.34 -2.13
N LEU A 349 1.96 12.23 -3.36
CA LEU A 349 2.43 11.24 -4.32
C LEU A 349 3.79 11.68 -4.88
N ILE A 350 4.87 11.07 -4.40
CA ILE A 350 6.26 11.39 -4.74
C ILE A 350 6.98 10.11 -5.18
N SER A 351 7.86 10.24 -6.17
CA SER A 351 8.71 9.17 -6.68
C SER A 351 9.57 8.54 -5.58
N GLN A 352 9.90 7.26 -5.75
CA GLN A 352 10.73 6.51 -4.80
C GLN A 352 12.07 7.21 -4.50
N GLU A 353 12.66 7.84 -5.52
CA GLU A 353 13.95 8.55 -5.42
C GLU A 353 13.86 9.76 -4.49
N ASN A 354 12.78 10.53 -4.59
CA ASN A 354 12.61 11.79 -3.87
C ASN A 354 11.85 11.67 -2.55
N THR A 355 11.18 10.54 -2.28
CA THR A 355 10.29 10.35 -1.13
C THR A 355 10.93 10.74 0.21
N GLU A 356 12.10 10.17 0.54
CA GLU A 356 12.76 10.42 1.82
C GLU A 356 13.30 11.86 1.91
N ALA A 357 13.89 12.36 0.82
CA ALA A 357 14.44 13.72 0.78
C ALA A 357 13.32 14.78 0.94
N ALA A 358 12.17 14.58 0.29
CA ALA A 358 11.02 15.46 0.41
C ALA A 358 10.45 15.46 1.84
N ALA A 359 10.28 14.27 2.44
CA ALA A 359 9.80 14.15 3.81
C ALA A 359 10.75 14.80 4.83
N ARG A 360 12.07 14.67 4.63
CA ARG A 360 13.09 15.28 5.48
C ARG A 360 13.19 16.80 5.36
N LEU A 361 12.47 17.45 4.44
CA LEU A 361 12.37 18.90 4.39
C LEU A 361 11.28 19.46 5.32
N LEU A 362 10.36 18.62 5.79
CA LEU A 362 9.24 19.05 6.64
C LEU A 362 9.65 19.16 8.10
N ARG A 363 9.15 20.19 8.80
CA ARG A 363 9.29 20.42 10.25
C ARG A 363 7.95 20.82 10.84
N ALA A 364 7.69 20.52 12.11
CA ALA A 364 6.46 20.92 12.79
C ALA A 364 6.61 22.23 13.58
N ASP A 365 7.82 22.52 14.06
CA ASP A 365 8.13 23.70 14.86
C ASP A 365 8.11 24.97 14.01
N VAL A 366 7.46 25.99 14.57
CA VAL A 366 7.39 27.31 13.96
C VAL A 366 8.78 27.94 13.96
N PRO A 367 9.30 28.39 12.80
CA PRO A 367 10.60 29.03 12.76
C PRO A 367 10.57 30.34 13.57
N GLY A 368 11.69 30.66 14.24
CA GLY A 368 11.79 31.86 15.07
C GLY A 368 11.59 33.18 14.30
N ILE A 369 11.80 33.17 12.99
CA ILE A 369 11.44 34.23 12.04
C ILE A 369 10.86 33.59 10.77
N ALA A 370 9.90 34.25 10.13
CA ALA A 370 9.33 33.72 8.88
C ALA A 370 10.28 33.88 7.68
N ASP A 371 11.12 34.93 7.69
CA ASP A 371 12.07 35.21 6.62
C ASP A 371 13.06 34.05 6.41
N GLY A 372 13.09 33.49 5.20
CA GLY A 372 13.89 32.32 4.86
C GLY A 372 13.17 30.97 5.04
N SER A 373 11.86 30.98 5.32
CA SER A 373 11.06 29.76 5.47
C SER A 373 9.83 29.74 4.57
N LEU A 374 9.35 28.52 4.30
CA LEU A 374 8.03 28.25 3.74
C LEU A 374 7.12 27.72 4.84
N LYS A 375 5.82 27.98 4.73
CA LYS A 375 4.75 27.37 5.52
C LYS A 375 3.85 26.60 4.57
N LEU A 376 3.61 25.32 4.88
CA LEU A 376 2.74 24.42 4.13
C LEU A 376 1.63 23.93 5.05
N GLU A 377 0.39 24.28 4.75
CA GLU A 377 -0.79 23.71 5.41
C GLU A 377 -1.33 22.59 4.52
N LEU A 378 -1.41 21.37 5.07
CA LEU A 378 -1.72 20.15 4.33
C LEU A 378 -2.35 19.11 5.28
N ALA A 379 -3.51 18.57 4.90
CA ALA A 379 -4.21 17.49 5.63
C ALA A 379 -4.35 17.78 7.15
N GLY A 380 -4.79 18.99 7.50
CA GLY A 380 -4.94 19.43 8.88
C GLY A 380 -3.63 19.77 9.64
N HIS A 381 -2.46 19.56 9.03
CA HIS A 381 -1.17 19.87 9.64
C HIS A 381 -0.55 21.14 9.05
N THR A 382 0.29 21.82 9.85
CA THR A 382 1.16 22.91 9.37
C THR A 382 2.61 22.45 9.44
N PHE A 383 3.27 22.46 8.31
CA PHE A 383 4.69 22.17 8.18
C PHE A 383 5.48 23.42 7.80
N TYR A 384 6.73 23.47 8.23
CA TYR A 384 7.68 24.50 7.85
C TYR A 384 8.87 23.89 7.10
N LEU A 385 9.40 24.64 6.15
CA LEU A 385 10.57 24.25 5.36
C LEU A 385 11.58 25.39 5.33
N ASP A 386 12.86 25.08 5.52
CA ASP A 386 13.95 26.05 5.32
C ASP A 386 14.23 26.26 3.82
N ASP A 387 14.22 27.53 3.37
CA ASP A 387 14.37 27.85 1.95
C ASP A 387 15.76 27.50 1.39
N ARG A 388 16.78 27.42 2.23
CA ARG A 388 18.16 27.13 1.81
C ARG A 388 18.32 25.65 1.62
N GLN A 389 17.77 24.85 2.54
CA GLN A 389 17.72 23.40 2.41
C GLN A 389 16.87 23.00 1.21
N ALA A 390 15.69 23.59 1.02
CA ALA A 390 14.80 23.29 -0.12
C ALA A 390 15.47 23.58 -1.48
N ARG A 391 16.27 24.65 -1.56
CA ARG A 391 17.00 25.02 -2.80
C ARG A 391 18.36 24.35 -2.95
N HIS A 392 18.83 23.62 -1.94
CA HIS A 392 20.12 22.95 -1.99
C HIS A 392 20.15 21.97 -3.16
N VAL A 393 21.31 21.81 -3.81
CA VAL A 393 21.44 20.98 -5.03
C VAL A 393 20.97 19.54 -4.81
N ASP A 394 21.20 19.00 -3.61
CA ASP A 394 20.81 17.64 -3.24
C ASP A 394 19.31 17.47 -2.99
N ASN A 395 18.59 18.56 -2.68
CA ASN A 395 17.17 18.54 -2.35
C ASN A 395 16.29 19.13 -3.46
N ARG A 396 16.88 19.80 -4.45
CA ARG A 396 16.15 20.56 -5.48
C ARG A 396 15.14 19.71 -6.23
N ALA A 397 15.51 18.47 -6.59
CA ALA A 397 14.60 17.54 -7.25
C ALA A 397 13.42 17.15 -6.35
N ALA A 398 13.71 16.74 -5.11
CA ALA A 398 12.69 16.34 -4.15
C ALA A 398 11.75 17.48 -3.74
N PHE A 399 12.28 18.70 -3.56
CA PHE A 399 11.45 19.88 -3.30
C PHE A 399 10.59 20.25 -4.50
N THR A 400 11.12 20.16 -5.73
CA THR A 400 10.32 20.42 -6.94
C THR A 400 9.17 19.42 -7.04
N GLU A 401 9.43 18.14 -6.83
CA GLU A 401 8.38 17.12 -6.87
C GLU A 401 7.37 17.27 -5.72
N LEU A 402 7.80 17.70 -4.53
CA LEU A 402 6.89 18.05 -3.43
C LEU A 402 5.90 19.14 -3.87
N LEU A 403 6.37 20.20 -4.53
CA LEU A 403 5.49 21.27 -5.05
C LEU A 403 4.50 20.75 -6.11
N GLU A 404 4.93 19.83 -6.97
CA GLU A 404 4.08 19.22 -7.99
C GLU A 404 3.03 18.27 -7.40
N ALA A 405 3.32 17.68 -6.24
CA ALA A 405 2.47 16.74 -5.52
C ALA A 405 1.43 17.41 -4.60
N LEU A 406 1.45 18.75 -4.47
CA LEU A 406 0.50 19.47 -3.62
C LEU A 406 -0.91 19.40 -4.22
N PRO A 407 -1.91 18.84 -3.50
CA PRO A 407 -3.30 18.85 -3.95
C PRO A 407 -3.88 20.28 -3.86
N PRO A 408 -5.01 20.57 -4.54
CA PRO A 408 -5.69 21.86 -4.45
C PRO A 408 -6.09 22.30 -3.04
N SER A 409 -6.25 21.36 -2.09
CA SER A 409 -6.54 21.66 -0.68
C SER A 409 -5.33 22.18 0.11
N ALA A 410 -4.11 22.05 -0.43
CA ALA A 410 -2.89 22.50 0.25
C ALA A 410 -2.67 24.01 0.08
N HIS A 411 -2.24 24.67 1.15
CA HIS A 411 -1.87 26.09 1.13
C HIS A 411 -0.37 26.26 1.37
N LEU A 412 0.31 26.89 0.40
CA LEU A 412 1.74 27.16 0.48
C LEU A 412 1.98 28.67 0.64
N SER A 413 2.80 29.05 1.60
CA SER A 413 3.15 30.45 1.87
C SER A 413 4.65 30.65 1.99
N VAL A 414 5.14 31.80 1.52
CA VAL A 414 6.51 32.27 1.72
C VAL A 414 6.54 33.24 2.89
N GLY A 415 7.52 33.07 3.78
CA GLY A 415 7.74 33.96 4.90
C GLY A 415 8.57 35.19 4.53
N TYR A 416 8.20 36.34 5.08
CA TYR A 416 8.88 37.63 4.91
C TYR A 416 9.06 38.32 6.26
N SER A 417 9.97 39.30 6.29
CA SER A 417 10.36 40.14 7.45
C SER A 417 9.41 40.08 8.66
N GLY A 418 9.90 39.57 9.79
CA GLY A 418 9.09 39.35 10.99
C GLY A 418 8.34 38.03 10.95
N SER A 419 7.02 38.07 11.15
CA SER A 419 6.12 36.90 11.21
C SER A 419 5.09 36.90 10.07
N THR A 420 5.41 37.53 8.94
CA THR A 420 4.46 37.70 7.82
C THR A 420 4.56 36.52 6.86
N TRP A 421 3.42 35.93 6.51
CA TRP A 421 3.31 34.85 5.53
C TRP A 421 2.46 35.32 4.35
N THR A 422 2.91 35.09 3.12
CA THR A 422 2.14 35.39 1.91
C THR A 422 1.97 34.12 1.10
N GLU A 423 0.72 33.76 0.83
CA GLU A 423 0.37 32.59 0.02
C GLU A 423 0.91 32.72 -1.41
N VAL A 424 1.37 31.60 -1.97
CA VAL A 424 1.96 31.52 -3.31
C VAL A 424 1.52 30.22 -3.98
N ALA A 425 1.22 30.27 -5.28
CA ALA A 425 0.96 29.05 -6.03
C ALA A 425 2.28 28.24 -6.22
N PRO A 426 2.27 26.90 -6.12
CA PRO A 426 3.48 26.08 -6.27
C PRO A 426 4.24 26.35 -7.58
N LYS A 427 3.51 26.50 -8.68
CA LYS A 427 4.05 26.84 -10.01
C LYS A 427 4.76 28.21 -10.03
N GLU A 428 4.19 29.20 -9.35
CA GLU A 428 4.78 30.55 -9.27
C GLU A 428 6.07 30.54 -8.45
N LEU A 429 6.07 29.85 -7.32
CA LEU A 429 7.27 29.68 -6.49
C LEU A 429 8.38 28.96 -7.27
N ALA A 430 8.03 27.86 -7.95
CA ALA A 430 8.95 27.12 -8.78
C ALA A 430 9.57 27.98 -9.87
N GLN A 431 8.76 28.81 -10.56
CA GLN A 431 9.25 29.74 -11.56
C GLN A 431 10.20 30.79 -10.97
N GLN A 432 9.87 31.35 -9.80
CA GLN A 432 10.72 32.32 -9.10
C GLN A 432 12.08 31.72 -8.70
N TRP A 433 12.13 30.44 -8.35
CA TRP A 433 13.34 29.73 -7.93
C TRP A 433 14.04 28.97 -9.08
N GLY A 434 13.51 29.07 -10.29
CA GLY A 434 14.04 28.43 -11.50
C GLY A 434 13.99 26.90 -11.47
N LEU A 435 13.03 26.31 -10.74
CA LEU A 435 12.85 24.87 -10.63
C LEU A 435 12.26 24.29 -11.93
N GLU A 436 12.61 23.04 -12.25
CA GLU A 436 12.07 22.31 -13.41
C GLU A 436 10.70 21.71 -13.08
N PHE A 437 9.69 22.56 -12.93
CA PHE A 437 8.35 22.18 -12.48
C PHE A 437 7.45 21.69 -13.62
N HIS A 438 6.80 20.56 -13.39
CA HIS A 438 5.83 19.92 -14.26
C HIS A 438 4.46 19.89 -13.58
N SER A 439 3.50 20.63 -14.13
CA SER A 439 2.12 20.62 -13.64
C SER A 439 1.53 19.23 -13.78
N ARG A 440 0.93 18.70 -12.71
CA ARG A 440 0.16 17.45 -12.73
C ARG A 440 -1.32 17.65 -13.08
N THR A 441 -1.74 18.91 -13.23
CA THR A 441 -3.10 19.32 -13.58
C THR A 441 -3.23 19.66 -15.06
N PHE A 442 -4.46 19.80 -15.54
CA PHE A 442 -4.77 20.05 -16.95
C PHE A 442 -4.98 21.53 -17.25
N SER A 443 -4.77 21.91 -18.51
CA SER A 443 -4.81 23.32 -18.92
C SER A 443 -6.20 23.89 -19.19
N ASP A 444 -7.23 23.05 -19.31
CA ASP A 444 -8.60 23.40 -19.74
C ASP A 444 -9.68 23.11 -18.68
N THR A 445 -9.30 22.83 -17.42
CA THR A 445 -10.24 22.47 -16.33
C THR A 445 -10.77 23.66 -15.54
N ALA A 446 -10.13 24.83 -15.62
CA ALA A 446 -10.43 25.97 -14.75
C ALA A 446 -11.89 26.49 -14.84
N SER A 447 -12.59 26.26 -15.95
CA SER A 447 -14.00 26.64 -16.11
C SER A 447 -15.00 25.52 -15.74
N SER A 448 -14.52 24.30 -15.49
CA SER A 448 -15.36 23.19 -15.08
C SER A 448 -15.90 23.43 -13.67
N PRO A 449 -17.18 23.13 -13.38
CA PRO A 449 -17.67 23.11 -12.00
C PRO A 449 -16.97 22.07 -11.13
N PHE A 450 -16.26 21.11 -11.74
CA PHE A 450 -15.49 20.06 -11.07
C PHE A 450 -13.97 20.29 -11.14
N SER A 451 -13.50 21.52 -11.37
CA SER A 451 -12.07 21.80 -11.54
C SER A 451 -11.23 21.28 -10.38
N GLN A 452 -11.65 21.51 -9.13
CA GLN A 452 -10.95 21.03 -7.94
C GLN A 452 -10.90 19.51 -7.90
N ALA A 453 -12.04 18.84 -8.16
CA ALA A 453 -12.11 17.38 -8.20
C ALA A 453 -11.18 16.79 -9.27
N ILE A 454 -11.20 17.35 -10.48
CA ILE A 454 -10.35 16.90 -11.59
C ILE A 454 -8.87 17.09 -11.23
N ASP A 455 -8.50 18.26 -10.70
CA ASP A 455 -7.11 18.58 -10.35
C ASP A 455 -6.60 17.70 -9.19
N THR A 456 -7.43 17.46 -8.16
CA THR A 456 -7.12 16.53 -7.06
C THR A 456 -6.85 15.13 -7.60
N LEU A 457 -7.76 14.58 -8.40
CA LEU A 457 -7.59 13.24 -8.98
C LEU A 457 -6.37 13.16 -9.91
N ALA A 458 -6.05 14.23 -10.64
CA ALA A 458 -4.87 14.30 -11.51
C ALA A 458 -3.56 14.31 -10.71
N VAL A 459 -3.48 15.10 -9.63
CA VAL A 459 -2.31 15.16 -8.73
C VAL A 459 -2.01 13.79 -8.11
N TYR A 460 -3.05 13.04 -7.73
CA TYR A 460 -2.94 11.66 -7.22
C TYR A 460 -2.75 10.61 -8.32
N GLY A 461 -2.66 10.99 -9.59
CA GLY A 461 -2.46 10.08 -10.72
C GLY A 461 -3.65 9.14 -10.98
N LEU A 462 -4.85 9.52 -10.53
CA LEU A 462 -6.09 8.75 -10.70
C LEU A 462 -6.80 9.07 -12.01
N LEU A 463 -6.51 10.24 -12.60
CA LEU A 463 -6.99 10.65 -13.90
C LEU A 463 -5.84 10.85 -14.88
N SER A 464 -6.13 10.60 -16.15
CA SER A 464 -5.24 10.90 -17.27
C SER A 464 -5.97 11.79 -18.28
N GLY A 465 -5.22 12.74 -18.82
CA GLY A 465 -5.66 13.61 -19.91
C GLY A 465 -5.11 13.15 -21.26
N TYR A 466 -5.21 14.04 -22.23
CA TYR A 466 -4.67 13.84 -23.57
C TYR A 466 -3.18 14.26 -23.62
N GLU A 467 -2.47 13.80 -24.66
CA GLU A 467 -1.04 14.08 -24.85
C GLU A 467 -0.72 15.59 -24.97
N ASP A 468 -1.72 16.41 -25.29
CA ASP A 468 -1.60 17.87 -25.38
C ASP A 468 -1.74 18.60 -24.03
N GLY A 469 -1.95 17.87 -22.92
CA GLY A 469 -2.10 18.42 -21.58
C GLY A 469 -3.51 18.94 -21.26
N THR A 470 -4.52 18.48 -21.99
CA THR A 470 -5.94 18.80 -21.76
C THR A 470 -6.72 17.62 -21.19
N PHE A 471 -7.88 17.90 -20.59
CA PHE A 471 -8.82 16.91 -20.06
C PHE A 471 -10.12 16.84 -20.85
N HIS A 472 -10.51 17.89 -21.56
CA HIS A 472 -11.79 18.02 -22.28
C HIS A 472 -13.02 17.77 -21.39
N PRO A 473 -13.23 18.60 -20.34
CA PRO A 473 -14.23 18.34 -19.30
C PRO A 473 -15.66 18.16 -19.83
N GLY A 474 -16.05 18.95 -20.84
CA GLY A 474 -17.41 18.92 -21.40
C GLY A 474 -17.68 17.84 -22.44
N GLU A 475 -16.68 17.04 -22.84
CA GLU A 475 -16.89 15.94 -23.78
C GLU A 475 -17.62 14.77 -23.11
N THR A 476 -18.46 14.08 -23.89
CA THR A 476 -19.13 12.86 -23.44
C THR A 476 -18.11 11.75 -23.20
N ILE A 477 -18.36 10.91 -22.21
CA ILE A 477 -17.50 9.76 -21.88
C ILE A 477 -18.17 8.44 -22.28
N THR A 478 -17.40 7.51 -22.83
CA THR A 478 -17.87 6.17 -23.18
C THR A 478 -17.93 5.25 -21.96
N ARG A 479 -18.69 4.16 -22.06
CA ARG A 479 -18.73 3.10 -21.04
C ARG A 479 -17.35 2.49 -20.77
N ALA A 480 -16.54 2.32 -21.81
CA ALA A 480 -15.17 1.83 -21.69
C ALA A 480 -14.24 2.82 -20.96
N GLU A 481 -14.28 4.10 -21.32
CA GLU A 481 -13.45 5.13 -20.68
C GLU A 481 -13.80 5.31 -19.20
N PHE A 482 -15.09 5.35 -18.88
CA PHE A 482 -15.53 5.43 -17.49
C PHE A 482 -15.08 4.19 -16.68
N SER A 483 -15.21 2.99 -17.24
CA SER A 483 -14.76 1.76 -16.58
C SER A 483 -13.24 1.75 -16.37
N ALA A 484 -12.47 2.23 -17.34
CA ALA A 484 -11.02 2.37 -17.21
C ALA A 484 -10.62 3.39 -16.14
N MET A 485 -11.35 4.51 -16.07
CA MET A 485 -11.17 5.55 -15.05
C MET A 485 -11.38 4.98 -13.64
N VAL A 486 -12.52 4.32 -13.40
CA VAL A 486 -12.83 3.73 -12.09
C VAL A 486 -11.86 2.59 -11.74
N ALA A 487 -11.57 1.68 -12.68
CA ALA A 487 -10.63 0.59 -12.44
C ALA A 487 -9.22 1.07 -12.08
N SER A 488 -8.76 2.17 -12.71
CA SER A 488 -7.48 2.81 -12.41
C SER A 488 -7.49 3.42 -11.00
N ALA A 489 -8.57 4.14 -10.65
CA ALA A 489 -8.70 4.73 -9.31
C ALA A 489 -8.65 3.66 -8.21
N LEU A 490 -9.35 2.55 -8.43
CA LEU A 490 -9.38 1.39 -7.53
C LEU A 490 -8.13 0.49 -7.61
N ASN A 491 -7.18 0.78 -8.51
CA ASN A 491 -5.99 -0.03 -8.75
C ASN A 491 -6.31 -1.52 -8.96
N LEU A 492 -7.39 -1.80 -9.72
CA LEU A 492 -7.82 -3.16 -9.98
C LEU A 492 -6.77 -3.90 -10.82
N ARG A 493 -6.43 -5.10 -10.38
CA ARG A 493 -5.59 -6.01 -11.15
C ARG A 493 -6.33 -6.41 -12.43
N ARG A 494 -5.60 -6.44 -13.54
CA ARG A 494 -6.14 -6.92 -14.82
C ARG A 494 -6.71 -8.33 -14.65
N SER A 495 -7.89 -8.56 -15.21
CA SER A 495 -8.52 -9.86 -15.26
C SER A 495 -8.47 -10.42 -16.67
N ASP A 496 -8.08 -11.69 -16.79
CA ASP A 496 -8.13 -12.44 -18.04
C ASP A 496 -9.53 -13.02 -18.31
N SER A 497 -10.49 -12.80 -17.41
CA SER A 497 -11.89 -13.14 -17.67
C SER A 497 -12.39 -12.38 -18.90
N ALA A 498 -13.26 -12.99 -19.70
CA ALA A 498 -13.87 -12.35 -20.86
C ALA A 498 -15.40 -12.53 -20.80
N PRO A 499 -16.09 -11.84 -19.86
CA PRO A 499 -17.51 -12.03 -19.64
C PRO A 499 -18.39 -11.47 -20.78
N PHE A 500 -17.85 -10.61 -21.64
CA PHE A 500 -18.59 -9.94 -22.70
C PHE A 500 -18.06 -10.29 -24.09
N SER A 501 -18.99 -10.57 -25.00
CA SER A 501 -18.69 -11.02 -26.36
C SER A 501 -18.16 -9.92 -27.30
N ASP A 502 -18.38 -8.65 -26.97
CA ASP A 502 -18.00 -7.47 -27.75
C ASP A 502 -16.82 -6.69 -27.16
N VAL A 503 -16.18 -7.23 -26.11
CA VAL A 503 -14.92 -6.71 -25.56
C VAL A 503 -13.77 -7.47 -26.19
N ASP A 504 -13.11 -6.85 -27.17
CA ASP A 504 -11.89 -7.40 -27.78
C ASP A 504 -10.78 -7.50 -26.72
N PRO A 505 -10.20 -8.69 -26.44
CA PRO A 505 -9.14 -8.86 -25.44
C PRO A 505 -7.88 -8.00 -25.69
N SER A 506 -7.68 -7.52 -26.92
CA SER A 506 -6.57 -6.63 -27.29
C SER A 506 -6.90 -5.14 -27.15
N ALA A 507 -8.16 -4.78 -26.86
CA ALA A 507 -8.55 -3.39 -26.63
C ALA A 507 -7.90 -2.83 -25.36
N TRP A 508 -7.55 -1.55 -25.39
CA TRP A 508 -6.86 -0.88 -24.28
C TRP A 508 -7.66 -0.90 -22.96
N TYR A 509 -9.00 -0.91 -23.07
CA TYR A 509 -9.93 -0.94 -21.94
C TYR A 509 -10.30 -2.35 -21.44
N ALA A 510 -9.96 -3.42 -22.19
CA ALA A 510 -10.48 -4.76 -21.93
C ALA A 510 -10.15 -5.25 -20.52
N GLY A 511 -8.90 -5.09 -20.09
CA GLY A 511 -8.47 -5.49 -18.75
C GLY A 511 -9.21 -4.76 -17.62
N ALA A 512 -9.57 -3.48 -17.82
CA ALA A 512 -10.32 -2.70 -16.84
C ALA A 512 -11.79 -3.13 -16.78
N VAL A 513 -12.44 -3.26 -17.93
CA VAL A 513 -13.83 -3.72 -18.03
C VAL A 513 -13.99 -5.11 -17.40
N ASN A 514 -13.08 -6.03 -17.73
CA ASN A 514 -13.10 -7.39 -17.20
C ASN A 514 -12.83 -7.43 -15.69
N ALA A 515 -11.92 -6.60 -15.17
CA ALA A 515 -11.66 -6.51 -13.74
C ALA A 515 -12.87 -5.96 -12.96
N MET A 516 -13.51 -4.90 -13.46
CA MET A 516 -14.72 -4.33 -12.88
C MET A 516 -15.89 -5.32 -12.91
N ALA A 517 -16.04 -6.07 -14.01
CA ALA A 517 -17.06 -7.13 -14.13
C ALA A 517 -16.81 -8.28 -13.16
N ALA A 518 -15.56 -8.72 -13.02
CA ALA A 518 -15.17 -9.78 -12.08
C ALA A 518 -15.42 -9.38 -10.62
N LYS A 519 -15.37 -8.07 -10.30
CA LYS A 519 -15.77 -7.52 -8.99
C LYS A 519 -17.27 -7.32 -8.84
N GLY A 520 -18.06 -7.50 -9.90
CA GLY A 520 -19.52 -7.27 -9.89
C GLY A 520 -19.92 -5.79 -9.93
N PHE A 521 -19.01 -4.87 -10.24
CA PHE A 521 -19.30 -3.43 -10.28
C PHE A 521 -20.02 -2.99 -11.55
N LEU A 522 -19.94 -3.80 -12.61
CA LEU A 522 -20.62 -3.53 -13.87
C LEU A 522 -21.28 -4.78 -14.42
N SER A 523 -22.37 -4.56 -15.15
CA SER A 523 -23.09 -5.56 -15.91
C SER A 523 -23.22 -5.13 -17.37
N GLY A 524 -23.41 -6.13 -18.24
CA GLY A 524 -23.71 -5.92 -19.64
C GLY A 524 -25.19 -5.57 -19.86
N ASP A 525 -25.61 -5.55 -21.13
CA ASP A 525 -26.99 -5.27 -21.53
C ASP A 525 -27.97 -6.44 -21.34
N GLY A 526 -27.52 -7.53 -20.73
CA GLY A 526 -28.30 -8.77 -20.55
C GLY A 526 -28.17 -9.78 -21.70
N ASP A 527 -27.65 -9.38 -22.87
CA ASP A 527 -27.42 -10.23 -24.04
C ASP A 527 -25.95 -10.68 -24.17
N GLY A 528 -25.18 -10.55 -23.08
CA GLY A 528 -23.74 -10.87 -23.06
C GLY A 528 -22.87 -9.83 -23.77
N ARG A 529 -23.32 -8.57 -23.87
CA ARG A 529 -22.57 -7.45 -24.45
C ARG A 529 -22.36 -6.33 -23.45
N PHE A 530 -21.23 -5.62 -23.56
CA PHE A 530 -20.88 -4.49 -22.72
C PHE A 530 -21.14 -3.13 -23.40
N ARG A 531 -21.05 -3.06 -24.73
CA ARG A 531 -21.13 -1.85 -25.56
C ARG A 531 -20.09 -0.79 -25.18
N PRO A 532 -18.80 -1.08 -25.38
CA PRO A 532 -17.71 -0.23 -24.89
C PRO A 532 -17.72 1.21 -25.43
N GLU A 533 -18.14 1.39 -26.68
CA GLU A 533 -18.12 2.68 -27.39
C GLU A 533 -19.38 3.52 -27.19
N ASP A 534 -20.41 2.97 -26.53
CA ASP A 534 -21.62 3.74 -26.24
C ASP A 534 -21.32 4.79 -25.17
N THR A 535 -21.90 5.99 -25.32
CA THR A 535 -21.86 7.02 -24.29
C THR A 535 -22.61 6.53 -23.05
N ILE A 536 -21.94 6.56 -21.90
CA ILE A 536 -22.56 6.18 -20.63
C ILE A 536 -23.49 7.30 -20.15
N SER A 537 -24.66 6.96 -19.61
CA SER A 537 -25.57 7.92 -18.98
C SER A 537 -25.15 8.25 -17.55
N TYR A 538 -25.66 9.37 -17.02
CA TYR A 538 -25.44 9.74 -15.62
C TYR A 538 -25.91 8.66 -14.63
N GLU A 539 -27.10 8.08 -14.84
CA GLU A 539 -27.64 7.03 -13.95
C GLU A 539 -26.85 5.72 -13.99
N GLU A 540 -26.23 5.38 -15.12
CA GLU A 540 -25.30 4.25 -15.21
C GLU A 540 -24.00 4.51 -14.42
N MET A 541 -23.41 5.70 -14.51
CA MET A 541 -22.23 6.06 -13.70
C MET A 541 -22.53 5.97 -12.21
N VAL A 542 -23.68 6.50 -11.78
CA VAL A 542 -24.18 6.43 -10.40
C VAL A 542 -24.32 4.99 -9.92
N THR A 543 -24.85 4.09 -10.77
CA THR A 543 -25.00 2.69 -10.39
C THR A 543 -23.69 1.97 -10.21
N VAL A 544 -22.73 2.16 -11.13
CA VAL A 544 -21.40 1.58 -10.99
C VAL A 544 -20.71 2.06 -9.72
N LEU A 545 -20.73 3.37 -9.45
CA LEU A 545 -20.08 3.94 -8.26
C LEU A 545 -20.79 3.54 -6.96
N SER A 546 -22.11 3.35 -6.95
CA SER A 546 -22.79 2.78 -5.78
C SER A 546 -22.36 1.34 -5.51
N SER A 547 -22.12 0.52 -6.53
CA SER A 547 -21.59 -0.84 -6.34
C SER A 547 -20.16 -0.81 -5.80
N VAL A 548 -19.34 0.14 -6.27
CA VAL A 548 -18.00 0.37 -5.73
C VAL A 548 -18.09 0.78 -4.26
N ALA A 549 -18.96 1.73 -3.90
CA ALA A 549 -19.15 2.18 -2.53
C ALA A 549 -19.58 1.02 -1.60
N ALA A 550 -20.49 0.17 -2.07
CA ALA A 550 -20.98 -0.99 -1.32
C ALA A 550 -19.89 -2.03 -1.00
N TRP A 551 -18.90 -2.15 -1.87
CA TRP A 551 -17.76 -3.03 -1.64
C TRP A 551 -16.67 -2.33 -0.80
N ALA A 552 -16.36 -1.08 -1.13
CA ALA A 552 -15.23 -0.33 -0.59
C ALA A 552 -15.45 0.12 0.87
N THR A 553 -16.71 0.38 1.26
CA THR A 553 -17.03 1.03 2.53
C THR A 553 -18.03 0.21 3.35
N MET A 554 -17.91 0.26 4.68
CA MET A 554 -18.88 -0.37 5.59
C MET A 554 -20.26 0.29 5.46
N GLU A 555 -20.33 1.61 5.43
CA GLU A 555 -21.60 2.34 5.29
C GLU A 555 -22.27 2.05 3.94
N GLY A 556 -21.50 2.05 2.84
CA GLY A 556 -22.02 1.69 1.53
C GLY A 556 -22.59 0.27 1.50
N ARG A 557 -21.96 -0.69 2.20
CA ARG A 557 -22.48 -2.06 2.33
C ARG A 557 -23.83 -2.06 3.04
N GLU A 558 -23.92 -1.39 4.19
CA GLU A 558 -25.16 -1.28 4.96
C GLU A 558 -26.28 -0.65 4.11
N LEU A 559 -25.99 0.45 3.42
CA LEU A 559 -26.93 1.13 2.53
C LEU A 559 -27.42 0.24 1.39
N ALA A 560 -26.55 -0.62 0.84
CA ALA A 560 -26.91 -1.55 -0.25
C ALA A 560 -27.95 -2.61 0.18
N GLU A 561 -28.05 -2.91 1.47
CA GLU A 561 -29.04 -3.87 2.01
C GLU A 561 -30.40 -3.22 2.30
N GLU A 562 -30.46 -1.88 2.36
CA GLU A 562 -31.69 -1.16 2.67
C GLU A 562 -32.63 -1.01 1.48
N SER A 563 -33.94 -1.12 1.74
CA SER A 563 -34.99 -0.76 0.79
C SER A 563 -35.32 0.74 0.81
N LEU A 564 -35.82 1.28 -0.31
CA LEU A 564 -36.28 2.67 -0.38
C LEU A 564 -37.46 2.95 0.56
N SER A 565 -37.38 4.04 1.31
CA SER A 565 -38.52 4.58 2.05
C SER A 565 -39.50 5.30 1.11
N ALA A 566 -40.73 5.52 1.56
CA ALA A 566 -41.72 6.29 0.78
C ALA A 566 -41.25 7.72 0.44
N GLY A 567 -40.39 8.32 1.28
CA GLY A 567 -39.76 9.61 0.99
C GLY A 567 -38.73 9.51 -0.12
N ASP A 568 -37.88 8.48 -0.09
CA ASP A 568 -36.86 8.25 -1.10
C ASP A 568 -37.49 8.05 -2.49
N TRP A 569 -38.60 7.31 -2.59
CA TRP A 569 -39.34 7.14 -3.84
C TRP A 569 -39.73 8.48 -4.48
N GLY A 570 -40.10 9.48 -3.69
CA GLY A 570 -40.44 10.81 -4.21
C GLY A 570 -39.22 11.58 -4.70
N VAL A 571 -38.08 11.45 -4.02
CA VAL A 571 -36.84 12.16 -4.35
C VAL A 571 -36.20 11.59 -5.62
N TYR A 572 -36.12 10.27 -5.75
CA TYR A 572 -35.38 9.62 -6.83
C TYR A 572 -36.26 9.12 -7.99
N HIS A 573 -37.54 9.51 -8.06
CA HIS A 573 -38.48 9.01 -9.08
C HIS A 573 -38.06 9.27 -10.54
N ASP A 574 -37.23 10.27 -10.79
CA ASP A 574 -36.71 10.59 -12.12
C ASP A 574 -35.66 9.58 -12.61
N PHE A 575 -34.99 8.88 -11.69
CA PHE A 575 -34.09 7.77 -12.02
C PHE A 575 -34.89 6.56 -12.46
N SER A 576 -34.33 5.80 -13.41
CA SER A 576 -34.83 4.48 -13.75
C SER A 576 -34.87 3.58 -12.50
N GLU A 577 -35.85 2.67 -12.41
CA GLU A 577 -36.12 1.88 -11.19
C GLU A 577 -34.87 1.20 -10.60
N TRP A 578 -34.01 0.66 -11.47
CA TRP A 578 -32.76 0.00 -11.10
C TRP A 578 -31.69 0.97 -10.56
N ALA A 579 -31.77 2.27 -10.88
CA ALA A 579 -30.82 3.30 -10.47
C ALA A 579 -31.27 4.10 -9.23
N GLN A 580 -32.51 3.92 -8.75
CA GLN A 580 -33.02 4.68 -7.61
C GLN A 580 -32.31 4.36 -6.29
N ILE A 581 -32.09 3.07 -5.99
CA ILE A 581 -31.33 2.64 -4.81
C ILE A 581 -29.87 3.13 -4.92
N PRO A 582 -29.15 2.93 -6.04
CA PRO A 582 -27.83 3.49 -6.22
C PRO A 582 -27.72 5.00 -6.02
N ALA A 583 -28.66 5.77 -6.60
CA ALA A 583 -28.69 7.21 -6.43
C ALA A 583 -28.88 7.60 -4.95
N ARG A 584 -29.82 6.95 -4.26
CA ARG A 584 -30.02 7.12 -2.82
C ARG A 584 -28.78 6.80 -2.01
N ASN A 585 -28.10 5.70 -2.33
CA ASN A 585 -26.90 5.27 -1.62
C ASN A 585 -25.79 6.32 -1.74
N LEU A 586 -25.49 6.77 -2.97
CA LEU A 586 -24.49 7.81 -3.17
C LEU A 586 -24.90 9.14 -2.54
N ASP A 587 -26.17 9.53 -2.57
CA ASP A 587 -26.64 10.77 -1.95
C ASP A 587 -26.46 10.74 -0.43
N ARG A 588 -26.80 9.63 0.23
CA ARG A 588 -26.59 9.47 1.67
C ARG A 588 -25.12 9.45 2.07
N LEU A 589 -24.27 8.91 1.22
CA LEU A 589 -22.81 8.97 1.38
C LEU A 589 -22.24 10.36 1.08
N GLY A 590 -23.02 11.31 0.56
CA GLY A 590 -22.49 12.60 0.08
C GLY A 590 -21.71 12.52 -1.24
N ALA A 591 -21.81 11.40 -1.96
CA ALA A 591 -21.08 11.08 -3.19
C ALA A 591 -21.90 11.32 -4.48
N LEU A 592 -23.18 11.68 -4.40
CA LEU A 592 -24.00 11.99 -5.58
C LEU A 592 -23.74 13.43 -6.07
N ALA A 593 -22.75 13.59 -6.95
CA ALA A 593 -22.31 14.87 -7.47
C ALA A 593 -22.86 15.18 -8.88
N GLY A 594 -23.27 16.43 -9.10
CA GLY A 594 -23.78 16.91 -10.39
C GLY A 594 -25.26 17.27 -10.36
N SER A 595 -25.71 17.94 -11.44
CA SER A 595 -27.11 18.39 -11.59
C SER A 595 -27.77 17.88 -12.87
N GLN A 596 -27.14 16.90 -13.52
CA GLN A 596 -27.63 16.30 -14.76
C GLN A 596 -28.89 15.47 -14.50
N GLN A 597 -29.77 15.40 -15.50
CA GLN A 597 -30.90 14.47 -15.42
C GLN A 597 -30.40 13.02 -15.55
N PRO A 598 -31.02 12.04 -14.87
CA PRO A 598 -30.56 10.66 -14.83
C PRO A 598 -30.18 10.05 -16.20
N ARG A 599 -31.00 10.29 -17.22
CA ARG A 599 -30.83 9.70 -18.57
C ARG A 599 -29.97 10.55 -19.52
N GLU A 600 -29.44 11.68 -19.07
CA GLU A 600 -28.57 12.50 -19.90
C GLU A 600 -27.21 11.81 -20.12
N PRO A 601 -26.56 12.07 -21.27
CA PRO A 601 -25.19 11.64 -21.50
C PRO A 601 -24.24 12.12 -20.40
N GLY A 602 -23.44 11.20 -19.86
CA GLY A 602 -22.35 11.51 -18.95
C GLY A 602 -21.22 12.23 -19.67
N THR A 603 -20.60 13.18 -18.98
CA THR A 603 -19.41 13.89 -19.44
C THR A 603 -18.18 13.47 -18.63
N ARG A 604 -16.99 13.77 -19.15
CA ARG A 604 -15.72 13.51 -18.47
C ARG A 604 -15.62 14.24 -17.13
N GLU A 605 -16.11 15.48 -17.05
CA GLU A 605 -16.13 16.23 -15.79
C GLU A 605 -17.08 15.66 -14.75
N THR A 606 -18.28 15.19 -15.14
CA THR A 606 -19.20 14.58 -14.18
C THR A 606 -18.70 13.22 -13.70
N ALA A 607 -18.07 12.44 -14.58
CA ALA A 607 -17.41 11.20 -14.19
C ALA A 607 -16.31 11.44 -13.14
N ALA A 608 -15.46 12.44 -13.36
CA ALA A 608 -14.44 12.85 -12.40
C ALA A 608 -15.04 13.38 -11.09
N GLY A 609 -16.09 14.21 -11.19
CA GLY A 609 -16.80 14.76 -10.03
C GLY A 609 -17.41 13.68 -9.13
N LEU A 610 -18.12 12.72 -9.72
CA LEU A 610 -18.71 11.58 -9.00
C LEU A 610 -17.63 10.69 -8.36
N LEU A 611 -16.57 10.39 -9.10
CA LEU A 611 -15.47 9.58 -8.58
C LEU A 611 -14.76 10.27 -7.42
N HIS A 612 -14.45 11.57 -7.55
CA HIS A 612 -13.86 12.36 -6.47
C HIS A 612 -14.77 12.38 -5.24
N ALA A 613 -16.05 12.69 -5.42
CA ALA A 613 -17.00 12.77 -4.31
C ALA A 613 -17.10 11.43 -3.56
N LEU A 614 -17.05 10.30 -4.27
CA LEU A 614 -16.98 8.98 -3.63
C LEU A 614 -15.68 8.79 -2.85
N LEU A 615 -14.52 9.14 -3.41
CA LEU A 615 -13.24 8.96 -2.72
C LEU A 615 -13.13 9.89 -1.50
N GLU A 616 -13.58 11.13 -1.61
CA GLU A 616 -13.62 12.11 -0.53
C GLU A 616 -14.57 11.67 0.59
N SER A 617 -15.81 11.30 0.25
CA SER A 617 -16.80 10.94 1.27
C SER A 617 -16.52 9.59 1.95
N ALA A 618 -15.84 8.69 1.25
CA ALA A 618 -15.27 7.47 1.82
C ALA A 618 -14.03 7.73 2.69
N GLY A 619 -13.53 8.96 2.77
CA GLY A 619 -12.28 9.27 3.47
C GLY A 619 -11.08 8.53 2.86
N LEU A 620 -11.08 8.30 1.54
CA LEU A 620 -9.95 7.71 0.81
C LEU A 620 -8.88 8.75 0.44
N LEU A 621 -9.28 10.02 0.36
CA LEU A 621 -8.41 11.16 0.16
C LEU A 621 -7.98 11.76 1.51
N TRP A 622 -6.86 12.47 1.50
CA TRP A 622 -6.38 13.24 2.65
C TRP A 622 -6.85 14.68 2.47
N ASP A 623 -7.71 15.14 3.36
CA ASP A 623 -8.33 16.48 3.29
C ASP A 623 -7.77 17.42 4.35
#